data_AF-A0A2Y8ZUA7-F1
#
_entry.id   AF-A0A2Y8ZUA7-F1
#
_cell.length_a   1.000
_cell.length_b   1.000
_cell.length_c   1.000
_cell.angle_alpha   90.00
_cell.angle_beta   90.00
_cell.angle_gamma   90.00
#
_symmetry.space_group_name_H-M   'P 1'
#
loop_
_entity.id
_entity.type
_entity.pdbx_description
1 polymer ?
#
loop_
_entity_poly.entity_id
_entity_poly.type
_entity_poly.pdbx_seq_one_letter_code
_entity_poly.pdbx_strand_id
1 'polypeptide(L)'
;MTEQAEYTGIQQDSVSGATVIVGDMIAWSDLAEMIAPDATATVIQRLVAASAPQTVLLAGPRAGLLLPHLPTTARIDVLTRSLDDIRALEILGGMHSRVSYYCGGLLDFQPSRHYDLIVALGGPQRLLSPDRTGLTIGETINRLGDALSEDGRLVTDLANELGLTDLVRAVPDPQAQENVSWWIGADGFSKRATYAREREGLLAGAGLTCHSTYAALPDLDAHNLLISRDIATDPDRVEAVRAVAAQVTTQELSELPVLRDVHATLDRVTAAGQLDDLAPAWLVVAGKGAPVQATLPDVVYVESGPARWTQRLVLEGDSVTRSWSDGHHEADRSEVDLTRTLRAEFPVGVTLETHLRAAAATRQQSAVRPLVRQYAAWLEDASAWPTDVAAQRVFATPDNILVSDDGLRLLDQTWSRAGVVSAGDTLVRGLRTFATRLLATGGAHPWRVGVTPDELTVTLAAMAGFSVTPADIGRVAASSAHIRATLMGTPNAADELLELDLESGRHARDLPAADQAGYRELLTRLRAVASEMRQKDGQIAWLEGTLRHRDRYIRRLEKTIENYETTLTYRAVDLMRAPRRIATNRAVSMAKSTADQVLPPGAMSKARNLAKRLGD
;
A
#
# COMPACT_ATOMS: atom_id res chain seq x y z
N MET A 1 -8.33 62.71 -7.46
CA MET A 1 -9.30 62.53 -6.35
C MET A 1 -10.62 62.14 -6.99
N THR A 2 -10.83 60.84 -7.14
CA THR A 2 -12.07 60.28 -7.64
C THR A 2 -12.24 58.99 -6.86
N GLU A 3 -13.32 58.94 -6.08
CA GLU A 3 -13.70 57.85 -5.17
C GLU A 3 -13.65 56.50 -5.90
N GLN A 4 -12.79 55.60 -5.42
CA GLN A 4 -13.01 54.17 -5.56
C GLN A 4 -14.12 53.82 -4.56
N ALA A 5 -15.34 53.66 -5.08
CA ALA A 5 -16.42 53.04 -4.34
C ALA A 5 -16.02 51.58 -4.02
N GLU A 6 -15.80 51.31 -2.73
CA GLU A 6 -15.71 49.95 -2.17
C GLU A 6 -17.01 49.21 -2.48
N TYR A 7 -16.95 48.27 -3.44
CA TYR A 7 -17.98 47.26 -3.65
C TYR A 7 -17.87 46.22 -2.52
N THR A 8 -18.40 46.53 -1.34
CA THR A 8 -18.65 45.54 -0.28
C THR A 8 -20.03 44.92 -0.50
N GLY A 9 -20.17 44.20 -1.60
CA GLY A 9 -21.41 43.50 -1.94
C GLY A 9 -21.32 42.03 -1.55
N ILE A 10 -21.86 41.66 -0.38
CA ILE A 10 -22.24 40.27 -0.13
C ILE A 10 -23.18 39.86 -1.27
N GLN A 11 -22.75 38.95 -2.12
CA GLN A 11 -23.51 38.50 -3.29
C GLN A 11 -24.07 37.11 -3.00
N GLN A 12 -25.36 36.89 -3.23
CA GLN A 12 -25.93 35.55 -3.18
C GLN A 12 -25.76 34.85 -4.53
N ASP A 13 -25.22 33.63 -4.53
CA ASP A 13 -25.19 32.77 -5.71
C ASP A 13 -26.61 32.30 -6.03
N SER A 14 -27.02 32.45 -7.29
CA SER A 14 -28.37 32.13 -7.73
C SER A 14 -28.63 30.62 -7.85
N VAL A 15 -27.59 29.80 -7.90
CA VAL A 15 -27.69 28.34 -8.04
C VAL A 15 -27.79 27.69 -6.67
N SER A 16 -26.83 27.97 -5.79
CA SER A 16 -26.69 27.32 -4.48
C SER A 16 -27.30 28.09 -3.31
N GLY A 17 -27.74 29.34 -3.54
CA GLY A 17 -28.16 30.24 -2.48
C GLY A 17 -27.01 30.67 -1.55
N ALA A 18 -25.77 30.32 -1.88
CA ALA A 18 -24.61 30.60 -1.05
C ALA A 18 -24.35 32.10 -0.90
N THR A 19 -23.94 32.49 0.29
CA THR A 19 -23.50 33.85 0.58
C THR A 19 -22.03 33.97 0.21
N VAL A 20 -21.72 34.67 -0.88
CA VAL A 20 -20.35 34.96 -1.32
C VAL A 20 -19.85 36.17 -0.55
N ILE A 21 -18.82 35.95 0.28
CA ILE A 21 -18.23 36.96 1.17
C ILE A 21 -17.14 37.73 0.40
N VAL A 22 -16.10 37.01 -0.03
CA VAL A 22 -14.96 37.43 -0.85
C VAL A 22 -14.46 36.16 -1.55
N GLY A 23 -14.05 36.23 -2.82
CA GLY A 23 -13.90 35.02 -3.64
C GLY A 23 -12.75 35.05 -4.64
N ASP A 24 -11.58 34.60 -4.19
CA ASP A 24 -10.38 34.53 -5.04
C ASP A 24 -10.14 33.11 -5.60
N MET A 25 -10.85 32.12 -5.05
CA MET A 25 -10.83 30.71 -5.48
C MET A 25 -12.24 30.17 -5.81
N ILE A 26 -13.14 31.03 -6.30
CA ILE A 26 -14.55 30.67 -6.56
C ILE A 26 -14.68 29.46 -7.50
N ALA A 27 -13.87 29.40 -8.56
CA ALA A 27 -13.89 28.35 -9.60
C ALA A 27 -12.80 27.28 -9.41
N TRP A 28 -12.30 27.13 -8.18
CA TRP A 28 -11.43 26.02 -7.77
C TRP A 28 -12.29 24.90 -7.18
N SER A 29 -11.78 23.68 -7.04
CA SER A 29 -12.42 22.66 -6.21
C SER A 29 -11.36 21.93 -5.43
N ASP A 30 -11.47 21.97 -4.10
CA ASP A 30 -10.69 21.08 -3.24
C ASP A 30 -11.39 19.73 -3.07
N LEU A 31 -12.71 19.68 -3.26
CA LEU A 31 -13.53 18.49 -3.01
C LEU A 31 -13.41 17.41 -4.09
N ALA A 32 -13.07 17.78 -5.33
CA ALA A 32 -13.10 16.86 -6.48
C ALA A 32 -12.28 15.57 -6.28
N GLU A 33 -11.21 15.64 -5.49
CA GLU A 33 -10.30 14.52 -5.21
C GLU A 33 -10.46 13.96 -3.78
N MET A 34 -11.38 14.50 -2.99
CA MET A 34 -11.55 14.13 -1.58
C MET A 34 -12.56 13.00 -1.39
N ILE A 35 -12.25 12.15 -0.41
CA ILE A 35 -13.15 11.13 0.11
C ILE A 35 -13.73 11.59 1.45
N ALA A 36 -14.96 11.17 1.76
CA ALA A 36 -15.58 11.44 3.05
C ALA A 36 -14.72 10.85 4.19
N PRO A 37 -14.40 11.63 5.25
CA PRO A 37 -13.57 11.15 6.35
C PRO A 37 -14.41 10.32 7.34
N ASP A 38 -14.83 9.12 6.92
CA ASP A 38 -15.79 8.26 7.64
C ASP A 38 -15.33 7.89 9.07
N ALA A 39 -14.02 7.74 9.30
CA ALA A 39 -13.53 7.51 10.65
C ALA A 39 -13.76 8.73 11.55
N THR A 40 -13.58 9.94 11.01
CA THR A 40 -13.85 11.20 11.70
C THR A 40 -15.36 11.39 11.92
N ALA A 41 -16.18 11.03 10.92
CA ALA A 41 -17.63 11.02 11.05
C ALA A 41 -18.09 10.21 12.26
N THR A 42 -17.45 9.08 12.52
CA THR A 42 -17.77 8.19 13.65
C THR A 42 -17.49 8.84 15.00
N VAL A 43 -16.36 9.54 15.14
CA VAL A 43 -16.04 10.30 16.36
C VAL A 43 -17.07 11.42 16.56
N ILE A 44 -17.44 12.13 15.49
CA ILE A 44 -18.44 13.20 15.54
C ILE A 44 -19.82 12.66 15.92
N GLN A 45 -20.25 11.52 15.37
CA GLN A 45 -21.51 10.88 15.72
C GLN A 45 -21.57 10.57 17.23
N ARG A 46 -20.47 10.11 17.85
CA ARG A 46 -20.40 9.90 19.31
C ARG A 46 -20.50 11.21 20.09
N LEU A 47 -19.83 12.27 19.63
CA LEU A 47 -19.92 13.59 20.26
C LEU A 47 -21.34 14.16 20.21
N VAL A 48 -22.00 14.04 19.05
CA VAL A 48 -23.38 14.49 18.80
C VAL A 48 -24.38 13.67 19.61
N ALA A 49 -24.20 12.35 19.69
CA ALA A 49 -25.07 11.48 20.48
C ALA A 49 -24.97 11.78 21.99
N ALA A 50 -23.78 12.13 22.48
CA ALA A 50 -23.59 12.53 23.88
C ALA A 50 -24.17 13.92 24.19
N SER A 51 -24.15 14.83 23.22
CA SER A 51 -24.74 16.17 23.36
C SER A 51 -25.09 16.73 21.99
N ALA A 52 -26.38 16.76 21.66
CA ALA A 52 -26.85 17.25 20.37
C ALA A 52 -26.59 18.77 20.23
N PRO A 53 -25.73 19.20 19.28
CA PRO A 53 -25.46 20.63 19.09
C PRO A 53 -26.65 21.34 18.47
N GLN A 54 -26.90 22.60 18.87
CA GLN A 54 -27.92 23.44 18.25
C GLN A 54 -27.35 24.25 17.08
N THR A 55 -26.09 24.66 17.19
CA THR A 55 -25.35 25.41 16.17
C THR A 55 -24.06 24.69 15.81
N VAL A 56 -23.85 24.44 14.51
CA VAL A 56 -22.67 23.74 13.99
C VAL A 56 -22.02 24.57 12.89
N LEU A 57 -20.69 24.66 12.90
CA LEU A 57 -19.89 25.18 11.79
C LEU A 57 -19.07 24.03 11.18
N LEU A 58 -19.27 23.78 9.89
CA LEU A 58 -18.40 22.92 9.08
C LEU A 58 -17.46 23.84 8.29
N ALA A 59 -16.21 23.96 8.76
CA ALA A 59 -15.20 24.80 8.17
C ALA A 59 -14.30 23.97 7.24
N GLY A 60 -14.37 24.26 5.95
CA GLY A 60 -13.62 23.62 4.89
C GLY A 60 -14.41 22.57 4.10
N PRO A 61 -13.97 22.25 2.88
CA PRO A 61 -14.65 21.31 1.97
C PRO A 61 -14.78 19.91 2.58
N ARG A 62 -13.71 19.41 3.20
CA ARG A 62 -13.66 18.09 3.84
C ARG A 62 -14.55 18.01 5.09
N ALA A 63 -14.64 19.08 5.87
CA ALA A 63 -15.60 19.15 6.97
C ALA A 63 -17.04 19.17 6.44
N GLY A 64 -17.29 19.82 5.30
CA GLY A 64 -18.58 19.83 4.61
C GLY A 64 -19.11 18.44 4.27
N LEU A 65 -18.25 17.47 3.93
CA LEU A 65 -18.65 16.08 3.65
C LEU A 65 -19.31 15.38 4.85
N LEU A 66 -19.16 15.93 6.06
CA LEU A 66 -19.74 15.39 7.29
C LEU A 66 -21.17 15.86 7.55
N LEU A 67 -21.72 16.72 6.68
CA LEU A 67 -23.07 17.26 6.78
C LEU A 67 -24.14 16.16 7.03
N PRO A 68 -24.14 15.01 6.32
CA PRO A 68 -25.14 13.95 6.53
C PRO A 68 -25.10 13.28 7.92
N HIS A 69 -24.05 13.50 8.70
CA HIS A 69 -23.87 12.88 10.02
C HIS A 69 -24.30 13.78 11.19
N LEU A 70 -24.77 15.00 10.89
CA LEU A 70 -25.24 15.95 11.89
C LEU A 70 -26.75 15.83 12.13
N PRO A 71 -27.28 16.34 13.25
CA PRO A 71 -28.72 16.36 13.49
C PRO A 71 -29.44 17.26 12.47
N THR A 72 -30.53 16.77 11.89
CA THR A 72 -31.36 17.55 10.94
C THR A 72 -32.02 18.79 11.57
N THR A 73 -32.10 18.84 12.90
CA THR A 73 -32.65 19.96 13.66
C THR A 73 -31.64 21.09 13.92
N ALA A 74 -30.34 20.80 13.81
CA ALA A 74 -29.28 21.77 14.06
C ALA A 74 -29.26 22.86 12.98
N ARG A 75 -28.82 24.06 13.36
CA ARG A 75 -28.49 25.12 12.41
C ARG A 75 -27.03 24.93 12.00
N ILE A 76 -26.79 24.72 10.71
CA ILE A 76 -25.49 24.33 10.20
C ILE A 76 -25.00 25.42 9.25
N ASP A 77 -23.85 25.99 9.56
CA ASP A 77 -23.14 26.89 8.68
C ASP A 77 -22.01 26.09 8.01
N VAL A 78 -21.95 26.12 6.67
CA VAL A 78 -20.91 25.45 5.88
C VAL A 78 -20.06 26.54 5.23
N LEU A 79 -18.76 26.55 5.53
CA LEU A 79 -17.82 27.52 5.01
C LEU A 79 -16.80 26.82 4.12
N THR A 80 -16.73 27.19 2.85
CA THR A 80 -15.64 26.78 1.95
C THR A 80 -15.16 27.99 1.16
N ARG A 81 -13.94 27.93 0.62
CA ARG A 81 -13.39 29.00 -0.23
C ARG A 81 -13.81 28.93 -1.70
N SER A 82 -14.49 27.85 -2.09
CA SER A 82 -14.90 27.52 -3.46
C SER A 82 -16.42 27.39 -3.57
N LEU A 83 -16.97 27.96 -4.64
CA LEU A 83 -18.39 27.85 -4.95
C LEU A 83 -18.74 26.50 -5.58
N ASP A 84 -17.82 25.90 -6.34
CA ASP A 84 -18.01 24.56 -6.91
C ASP A 84 -18.10 23.50 -5.81
N ASP A 85 -17.28 23.63 -4.76
CA ASP A 85 -17.37 22.78 -3.57
C ASP A 85 -18.71 22.96 -2.84
N ILE A 86 -19.21 24.20 -2.70
CA ILE A 86 -20.53 24.44 -2.09
C ILE A 86 -21.63 23.76 -2.89
N ARG A 87 -21.63 23.90 -4.21
CA ARG A 87 -22.65 23.27 -5.06
C ARG A 87 -22.63 21.75 -4.94
N ALA A 88 -21.45 21.15 -4.82
CA ALA A 88 -21.33 19.71 -4.57
C ALA A 88 -21.85 19.33 -3.16
N LEU A 89 -21.54 20.12 -2.14
CA LEU A 89 -21.99 19.90 -0.75
C LEU A 89 -23.49 20.17 -0.55
N GLU A 90 -24.08 21.07 -1.34
CA GLU A 90 -25.53 21.34 -1.34
C GLU A 90 -26.32 20.08 -1.69
N ILE A 91 -25.84 19.32 -2.69
CA ILE A 91 -26.44 18.03 -3.08
C ILE A 91 -26.44 17.05 -1.91
N LEU A 92 -25.40 17.07 -1.06
CA LEU A 92 -25.30 16.22 0.13
C LEU A 92 -26.21 16.68 1.29
N GLY A 93 -26.70 17.92 1.26
CA GLY A 93 -27.49 18.51 2.36
C GLY A 93 -28.83 17.83 2.62
N GLY A 94 -29.38 17.09 1.65
CA GLY A 94 -30.50 16.15 1.85
C GLY A 94 -31.65 16.71 2.69
N MET A 95 -31.88 16.13 3.88
CA MET A 95 -32.99 16.48 4.79
C MET A 95 -32.72 17.69 5.69
N HIS A 96 -31.54 18.32 5.61
CA HIS A 96 -31.22 19.48 6.43
C HIS A 96 -31.93 20.73 5.90
N SER A 97 -32.92 21.22 6.63
CA SER A 97 -33.70 22.42 6.26
C SER A 97 -33.10 23.74 6.73
N ARG A 98 -31.99 23.70 7.49
CA ARG A 98 -31.37 24.85 8.16
C ARG A 98 -29.87 24.92 7.92
N VAL A 99 -29.47 24.79 6.65
CA VAL A 99 -28.07 24.94 6.22
C VAL A 99 -27.88 26.32 5.61
N SER A 100 -26.82 27.03 6.02
CA SER A 100 -26.37 28.26 5.39
C SER A 100 -24.99 28.04 4.80
N TYR A 101 -24.86 28.26 3.49
CA TYR A 101 -23.61 28.09 2.77
C TYR A 101 -22.90 29.43 2.61
N TYR A 102 -21.60 29.45 2.90
CA TYR A 102 -20.74 30.63 2.84
C TYR A 102 -19.53 30.34 1.94
N CYS A 103 -19.37 31.14 0.90
CA CYS A 103 -18.22 31.09 -0.01
C CYS A 103 -17.22 32.18 0.36
N GLY A 104 -16.08 31.80 0.91
CA GLY A 104 -14.98 32.70 1.24
C GLY A 104 -13.98 32.10 2.22
N GLY A 105 -12.88 32.80 2.44
CA GLY A 105 -11.88 32.39 3.42
C GLY A 105 -12.32 32.63 4.87
N LEU A 106 -11.78 31.84 5.80
CA LEU A 106 -12.04 31.96 7.24
C LEU A 106 -11.72 33.36 7.79
N LEU A 107 -10.73 34.06 7.22
CA LEU A 107 -10.33 35.40 7.63
C LEU A 107 -11.44 36.44 7.44
N ASP A 108 -12.21 36.31 6.37
CA ASP A 108 -13.32 37.22 6.03
C ASP A 108 -14.65 36.73 6.59
N PHE A 109 -14.74 35.47 7.00
CA PHE A 109 -15.91 34.93 7.65
C PHE A 109 -16.12 35.55 9.03
N GLN A 110 -17.24 36.25 9.20
CA GLN A 110 -17.69 36.81 10.47
C GLN A 110 -18.89 36.01 10.98
N PRO A 111 -18.70 35.16 12.01
CA PRO A 111 -19.79 34.39 12.59
C PRO A 111 -20.92 35.31 13.06
N SER A 112 -22.14 35.01 12.65
CA SER A 112 -23.34 35.69 13.18
C SER A 112 -23.72 35.22 14.60
N ARG A 113 -23.06 34.16 15.08
CA ARG A 113 -23.37 33.43 16.31
C ARG A 113 -22.15 32.67 16.81
N HIS A 114 -22.22 32.20 18.05
CA HIS A 114 -21.30 31.18 18.56
C HIS A 114 -21.81 29.77 18.23
N TYR A 115 -20.87 28.82 18.13
CA TYR A 115 -21.15 27.43 17.74
C TYR A 115 -20.91 26.45 18.90
N ASP A 116 -21.83 25.49 19.04
CA ASP A 116 -21.70 24.37 19.99
C ASP A 116 -20.73 23.30 19.48
N LEU A 117 -20.62 23.17 18.16
CA LEU A 117 -19.67 22.29 17.50
C LEU A 117 -19.06 22.99 16.29
N ILE A 118 -17.75 23.03 16.22
CA ILE A 118 -16.99 23.43 15.04
C ILE A 118 -16.18 22.23 14.57
N VAL A 119 -16.30 21.89 13.29
CA VAL A 119 -15.46 20.87 12.64
C VAL A 119 -14.63 21.57 11.58
N ALA A 120 -13.31 21.53 11.71
CA ALA A 120 -12.38 22.20 10.82
C ALA A 120 -11.28 21.22 10.38
N LEU A 121 -11.35 20.75 9.13
CA LEU A 121 -10.45 19.72 8.59
C LEU A 121 -9.63 20.25 7.41
N GLY A 122 -8.35 19.89 7.36
CA GLY A 122 -7.39 20.25 6.33
C GLY A 122 -6.58 21.52 6.60
N GLY A 123 -6.57 22.03 7.85
CA GLY A 123 -5.73 23.14 8.28
C GLY A 123 -5.98 24.50 7.56
N PRO A 124 -5.16 25.53 7.87
CA PRO A 124 -5.31 26.86 7.27
C PRO A 124 -5.26 26.86 5.74
N GLN A 125 -4.49 25.95 5.14
CA GLN A 125 -4.30 25.85 3.69
C GLN A 125 -5.59 25.52 2.92
N ARG A 126 -6.59 24.91 3.56
CA ARG A 126 -7.92 24.64 2.96
C ARG A 126 -9.02 25.59 3.43
N LEU A 127 -8.72 26.44 4.43
CA LEU A 127 -9.66 27.41 4.99
C LEU A 127 -9.43 28.85 4.51
N LEU A 128 -8.28 29.12 3.92
CA LEU A 128 -7.85 30.45 3.49
C LEU A 128 -7.62 30.52 1.98
N SER A 129 -7.42 31.74 1.48
CA SER A 129 -7.25 32.07 0.06
C SER A 129 -5.95 32.85 -0.17
N PRO A 130 -5.37 32.82 -1.40
CA PRO A 130 -4.06 33.41 -1.71
C PRO A 130 -4.00 34.95 -1.64
N ASP A 131 -5.11 35.66 -1.77
CA ASP A 131 -5.08 37.13 -1.92
C ASP A 131 -4.99 37.89 -0.57
N ARG A 132 -4.94 37.15 0.54
CA ARG A 132 -4.78 37.70 1.89
C ARG A 132 -3.52 37.15 2.54
N THR A 133 -2.97 37.94 3.48
CA THR A 133 -2.01 37.40 4.44
C THR A 133 -2.67 36.26 5.20
N GLY A 134 -2.01 35.10 5.20
CA GLY A 134 -2.50 33.89 5.83
C GLY A 134 -2.58 33.98 7.35
N LEU A 135 -3.02 32.88 7.94
CA LEU A 135 -2.94 32.65 9.38
C LEU A 135 -2.01 31.48 9.65
N THR A 136 -1.29 31.57 10.76
CA THR A 136 -0.61 30.41 11.32
C THR A 136 -1.62 29.37 11.80
N ILE A 137 -1.14 28.15 12.07
CA ILE A 137 -1.98 27.10 12.66
C ILE A 137 -2.58 27.58 13.99
N GLY A 138 -1.76 28.19 14.86
CA GLY A 138 -2.22 28.73 16.14
C GLY A 138 -3.26 29.84 16.00
N GLU A 139 -3.07 30.79 15.09
CA GLU A 139 -4.04 31.86 14.84
C GLU A 139 -5.36 31.33 14.26
N THR A 140 -5.29 30.28 13.44
CA THR A 140 -6.47 29.59 12.91
C THR A 140 -7.26 28.92 14.03
N ILE A 141 -6.58 28.19 14.92
CA ILE A 141 -7.20 27.56 16.10
C ILE A 141 -7.78 28.63 17.04
N ASN A 142 -7.07 29.73 17.28
CA ASN A 142 -7.56 30.85 18.10
C ASN A 142 -8.86 31.41 17.53
N ARG A 143 -8.89 31.69 16.22
CA ARG A 143 -10.09 32.25 15.56
C ARG A 143 -11.29 31.30 15.62
N LEU A 144 -11.07 30.00 15.42
CA LEU A 144 -12.12 28.99 15.57
C LEU A 144 -12.56 28.89 17.04
N GLY A 145 -11.61 28.93 17.98
CA GLY A 145 -11.86 28.97 19.42
C GLY A 145 -12.72 30.16 19.85
N ASP A 146 -12.47 31.34 19.31
CA ASP A 146 -13.26 32.56 19.58
C ASP A 146 -14.72 32.39 19.13
N ALA A 147 -14.96 31.67 18.04
CA ALA A 147 -16.29 31.38 17.52
C ALA A 147 -17.04 30.29 18.32
N LEU A 148 -16.39 29.54 19.22
CA LEU A 148 -17.04 28.54 20.07
C LEU A 148 -17.87 29.18 21.18
N SER A 149 -19.01 28.56 21.50
CA SER A 149 -19.75 28.80 22.75
C SER A 149 -18.93 28.33 23.97
N GLU A 150 -19.34 28.70 25.19
CA GLU A 150 -18.60 28.33 26.42
C GLU A 150 -18.47 26.82 26.62
N ASP A 151 -19.51 26.06 26.26
CA ASP A 151 -19.53 24.58 26.29
C ASP A 151 -19.26 23.98 24.90
N GLY A 152 -18.85 24.81 23.95
CA GLY A 152 -18.61 24.42 22.56
C GLY A 152 -17.38 23.54 22.38
N ARG A 153 -17.42 22.72 21.34
CA ARG A 153 -16.32 21.80 20.98
C ARG A 153 -15.75 22.10 19.61
N LEU A 154 -14.43 22.03 19.51
CA LEU A 154 -13.69 22.03 18.27
C LEU A 154 -13.20 20.62 17.97
N VAL A 155 -13.52 20.13 16.77
CA VAL A 155 -12.92 18.96 16.15
C VAL A 155 -12.03 19.47 15.02
N THR A 156 -10.73 19.26 15.11
CA THR A 156 -9.79 19.72 14.08
C THR A 156 -8.67 18.72 13.85
N ASP A 157 -8.15 18.69 12.63
CA ASP A 157 -6.98 17.89 12.30
C ASP A 157 -5.70 18.75 12.29
N LEU A 158 -4.58 18.12 12.63
CA LEU A 158 -3.28 18.75 12.66
C LEU A 158 -2.29 17.85 11.92
N ALA A 159 -1.68 18.37 10.86
CA ALA A 159 -0.57 17.69 10.20
C ALA A 159 0.66 17.61 11.13
N ASN A 160 1.37 16.48 11.08
CA ASN A 160 2.61 16.28 11.81
C ASN A 160 3.81 16.49 10.90
N GLU A 161 4.68 17.44 11.24
CA GLU A 161 5.93 17.69 10.51
C GLU A 161 6.88 16.47 10.50
N LEU A 162 6.76 15.59 11.51
CA LEU A 162 7.54 14.35 11.61
C LEU A 162 6.66 13.11 11.36
N GLY A 163 5.59 13.26 10.59
CA GLY A 163 4.69 12.18 10.22
C GLY A 163 5.43 11.02 9.58
N LEU A 164 5.14 9.79 10.02
CA LEU A 164 5.80 8.57 9.55
C LEU A 164 5.79 8.47 8.02
N THR A 165 4.65 8.76 7.39
CA THR A 165 4.45 8.71 5.94
C THR A 165 5.41 9.63 5.21
N ASP A 166 5.62 10.86 5.68
CA ASP A 166 6.56 11.81 5.07
C ASP A 166 8.02 11.39 5.30
N LEU A 167 8.33 10.83 6.47
CA LEU A 167 9.67 10.33 6.78
C LEU A 167 10.09 9.12 5.91
N VAL A 168 9.11 8.38 5.38
CA VAL A 168 9.36 7.22 4.52
C VAL A 168 9.10 7.50 3.05
N ARG A 169 8.46 8.60 2.63
CA ARG A 169 8.27 8.92 1.20
C ARG A 169 9.59 9.37 0.56
N ALA A 170 9.85 8.92 -0.67
CA ALA A 170 11.05 9.30 -1.45
C ALA A 170 10.80 10.47 -2.40
N VAL A 171 9.55 10.75 -2.72
CA VAL A 171 9.17 11.99 -3.41
C VAL A 171 8.96 13.06 -2.34
N PRO A 172 9.40 14.31 -2.57
CA PRO A 172 8.88 15.45 -1.81
C PRO A 172 7.34 15.42 -1.80
N ASP A 173 6.73 16.07 -0.82
CA ASP A 173 5.27 16.22 -0.76
C ASP A 173 4.71 16.48 -2.18
N PRO A 174 3.87 15.57 -2.74
CA PRO A 174 3.31 15.70 -4.08
C PRO A 174 2.65 17.06 -4.28
N GLN A 175 2.08 17.61 -3.19
CA GLN A 175 1.44 18.92 -3.22
C GLN A 175 2.44 20.02 -3.60
N ALA A 176 3.74 19.91 -3.28
CA ALA A 176 4.74 20.94 -3.57
C ALA A 176 4.98 21.19 -5.07
N GLN A 177 4.42 20.36 -5.96
CA GLN A 177 4.49 20.53 -7.42
C GLN A 177 3.17 20.99 -8.06
N GLU A 178 2.13 21.20 -7.26
CA GLU A 178 0.77 21.47 -7.74
C GLU A 178 0.26 22.84 -7.28
N ASN A 179 -0.74 23.36 -8.01
CA ASN A 179 -1.39 24.64 -7.70
C ASN A 179 -2.05 24.64 -6.30
N VAL A 180 -2.32 23.46 -5.72
CA VAL A 180 -2.86 23.30 -4.36
C VAL A 180 -1.90 23.79 -3.26
N SER A 181 -0.59 23.87 -3.54
CA SER A 181 0.46 24.35 -2.60
C SER A 181 0.78 25.82 -2.68
N TRP A 182 -0.13 26.64 -3.19
CA TRP A 182 0.04 28.10 -3.23
C TRP A 182 0.43 28.71 -1.87
N TRP A 183 0.06 28.05 -0.77
CA TRP A 183 0.32 28.49 0.60
C TRP A 183 1.78 28.30 1.04
N ILE A 184 2.56 27.46 0.35
CA ILE A 184 3.96 27.20 0.69
C ILE A 184 4.78 28.46 0.41
N GLY A 185 5.29 29.08 1.47
CA GLY A 185 6.05 30.33 1.39
C GLY A 185 5.20 31.60 1.27
N ALA A 186 3.86 31.47 1.28
CA ALA A 186 2.95 32.61 1.36
C ALA A 186 3.07 33.30 2.73
N ASP A 187 2.87 34.62 2.76
CA ASP A 187 2.99 35.42 3.97
C ASP A 187 1.89 35.06 4.99
N GLY A 188 2.23 35.07 6.28
CA GLY A 188 1.33 34.68 7.38
C GLY A 188 1.10 33.17 7.57
N PHE A 189 1.40 32.32 6.58
CA PHE A 189 1.29 30.87 6.75
C PHE A 189 2.42 30.27 7.59
N SER A 190 2.13 29.16 8.27
CA SER A 190 3.15 28.41 9.00
C SER A 190 4.15 27.80 8.01
N LYS A 191 5.45 27.99 8.27
CA LYS A 191 6.52 27.48 7.38
C LYS A 191 6.74 25.96 7.45
N ARG A 192 6.08 25.31 8.40
CA ARG A 192 6.14 23.88 8.69
C ARG A 192 4.85 23.46 9.38
N ALA A 193 4.58 22.16 9.39
CA ALA A 193 3.52 21.57 10.18
C ALA A 193 3.85 21.53 11.68
N THR A 194 2.94 20.97 12.48
CA THR A 194 3.02 20.94 13.95
C THR A 194 3.90 19.78 14.42
N TYR A 195 4.68 19.97 15.50
CA TYR A 195 5.30 18.84 16.19
C TYR A 195 4.40 18.29 17.30
N ALA A 196 4.48 16.99 17.59
CA ALA A 196 3.64 16.32 18.60
C ALA A 196 3.60 17.05 19.96
N ARG A 197 4.76 17.54 20.40
CA ARG A 197 4.94 18.29 21.66
C ARG A 197 4.30 19.69 21.68
N GLU A 198 3.95 20.25 20.53
CA GLU A 198 3.41 21.61 20.39
C GLU A 198 1.88 21.62 20.47
N ARG A 199 1.21 20.47 20.28
CA ARG A 199 -0.26 20.35 20.24
C ARG A 199 -0.95 20.96 21.44
N GLU A 200 -0.54 20.59 22.65
CA GLU A 200 -1.15 21.07 23.90
C GLU A 200 -0.96 22.58 24.06
N GLY A 201 0.23 23.10 23.72
CA GLY A 201 0.52 24.54 23.78
C GLY A 201 -0.29 25.36 22.77
N LEU A 202 -0.50 24.82 21.56
CA LEU A 202 -1.33 25.46 20.53
C LEU A 202 -2.79 25.59 20.98
N LEU A 203 -3.36 24.53 21.56
CA LEU A 203 -4.73 24.55 22.07
C LEU A 203 -4.86 25.48 23.30
N ALA A 204 -3.91 25.41 24.23
CA ALA A 204 -3.91 26.26 25.41
C ALA A 204 -3.78 27.75 25.05
N GLY A 205 -3.02 28.09 24.02
CA GLY A 205 -2.92 29.45 23.48
C GLY A 205 -4.26 30.02 22.98
N ALA A 206 -5.18 29.14 22.56
CA ALA A 206 -6.55 29.47 22.16
C ALA A 206 -7.55 29.44 23.33
N GLY A 207 -7.08 29.20 24.56
CA GLY A 207 -7.96 28.96 25.71
C GLY A 207 -8.74 27.66 25.62
N LEU A 208 -8.26 26.67 24.85
CA LEU A 208 -8.88 25.37 24.67
C LEU A 208 -8.15 24.30 25.47
N THR A 209 -8.93 23.41 26.08
CA THR A 209 -8.44 22.19 26.72
C THR A 209 -8.61 21.03 25.75
N CYS A 210 -7.56 20.24 25.56
CA CYS A 210 -7.63 19.01 24.79
C CYS A 210 -8.45 17.96 25.55
N HIS A 211 -9.53 17.45 24.96
CA HIS A 211 -10.37 16.41 25.54
C HIS A 211 -9.98 15.02 25.04
N SER A 212 -9.64 14.90 23.76
CA SER A 212 -9.17 13.65 23.16
C SER A 212 -8.27 13.92 21.96
N THR A 213 -7.37 12.99 21.67
CA THR A 213 -6.51 13.03 20.48
C THR A 213 -6.38 11.64 19.91
N TYR A 214 -6.45 11.56 18.58
CA TYR A 214 -6.25 10.35 17.81
C TYR A 214 -5.04 10.51 16.91
N ALA A 215 -4.15 9.52 16.91
CA ALA A 215 -3.22 9.32 15.81
C ALA A 215 -4.03 8.98 14.55
N ALA A 216 -3.90 9.79 13.50
CA ALA A 216 -4.59 9.61 12.23
C ALA A 216 -3.62 9.06 11.18
N LEU A 217 -3.97 7.89 10.62
CA LEU A 217 -3.24 7.21 9.56
C LEU A 217 -4.15 7.03 8.34
N PRO A 218 -3.57 6.93 7.13
CA PRO A 218 -2.15 7.03 6.79
C PRO A 218 -1.65 8.47 6.58
N ASP A 219 -2.55 9.45 6.49
CA ASP A 219 -2.22 10.86 6.29
C ASP A 219 -3.37 11.76 6.79
N LEU A 220 -3.20 13.07 6.58
CA LEU A 220 -4.16 14.10 6.96
C LEU A 220 -5.47 14.00 6.18
N ASP A 221 -5.46 13.69 4.88
CA ASP A 221 -6.63 13.80 4.00
C ASP A 221 -7.49 12.53 3.99
N ALA A 222 -6.94 11.37 4.33
CA ALA A 222 -7.65 10.09 4.33
C ALA A 222 -8.35 9.76 5.66
N HIS A 223 -7.66 9.87 6.81
CA HIS A 223 -8.17 9.42 8.13
C HIS A 223 -8.77 8.00 8.11
N ASN A 224 -8.15 7.04 7.43
CA ASN A 224 -8.67 5.66 7.36
C ASN A 224 -8.54 4.91 8.69
N LEU A 225 -7.60 5.31 9.55
CA LEU A 225 -7.43 4.73 10.88
C LEU A 225 -7.18 5.83 11.91
N LEU A 226 -8.03 5.86 12.93
CA LEU A 226 -7.90 6.72 14.10
C LEU A 226 -7.62 5.83 15.32
N ILE A 227 -6.49 6.06 15.99
CA ILE A 227 -6.11 5.35 17.22
C ILE A 227 -6.01 6.37 18.33
N SER A 228 -6.82 6.24 19.39
CA SER A 228 -6.75 7.14 20.54
C SER A 228 -5.35 7.16 21.14
N ARG A 229 -4.94 8.33 21.68
CA ARG A 229 -3.63 8.50 22.30
C ARG A 229 -3.35 7.47 23.39
N ASP A 230 -4.38 7.10 24.17
CA ASP A 230 -4.28 6.11 25.23
C ASP A 230 -3.91 4.71 24.69
N ILE A 231 -4.42 4.33 23.52
CA ILE A 231 -3.99 3.10 22.84
C ILE A 231 -2.61 3.28 22.21
N ALA A 232 -2.37 4.40 21.53
CA ALA A 232 -1.16 4.61 20.75
C ALA A 232 0.12 4.74 21.59
N THR A 233 -0.01 5.07 22.87
CA THR A 233 1.10 5.25 23.81
C THR A 233 1.28 4.08 24.79
N ASP A 234 0.28 3.20 24.91
CA ASP A 234 0.33 2.01 25.76
C ASP A 234 0.96 0.84 24.98
N PRO A 235 2.15 0.34 25.39
CA PRO A 235 2.86 -0.73 24.69
C PRO A 235 2.07 -2.04 24.54
N ASP A 236 1.20 -2.37 25.51
CA ASP A 236 0.44 -3.61 25.50
C ASP A 236 -0.79 -3.47 24.60
N ARG A 237 -1.46 -2.32 24.63
CA ARG A 237 -2.65 -2.05 23.82
C ARG A 237 -2.31 -1.70 22.37
N VAL A 238 -1.17 -1.05 22.11
CA VAL A 238 -0.77 -0.71 20.74
C VAL A 238 -0.46 -1.94 19.89
N GLU A 239 -0.01 -3.04 20.52
CA GLU A 239 0.20 -4.33 19.84
C GLU A 239 -1.10 -4.83 19.20
N ALA A 240 -2.24 -4.52 19.84
CA ALA A 240 -3.56 -4.94 19.37
C ALA A 240 -3.95 -4.34 18.02
N VAL A 241 -3.49 -3.13 17.73
CA VAL A 241 -3.86 -2.36 16.53
C VAL A 241 -2.75 -2.32 15.49
N ARG A 242 -1.57 -2.88 15.80
CA ARG A 242 -0.37 -2.80 14.94
C ARG A 242 -0.59 -3.38 13.55
N ALA A 243 -1.21 -4.55 13.45
CA ALA A 243 -1.46 -5.19 12.15
C ALA A 243 -2.32 -4.32 11.23
N VAL A 244 -3.38 -3.71 11.78
CA VAL A 244 -4.28 -2.82 11.05
C VAL A 244 -3.56 -1.55 10.63
N ALA A 245 -2.76 -0.95 11.53
CA ALA A 245 -1.93 0.21 11.19
C ALA A 245 -0.94 -0.10 10.06
N ALA A 246 -0.28 -1.26 10.11
CA ALA A 246 0.65 -1.69 9.06
C ALA A 246 -0.05 -1.88 7.72
N GLN A 247 -1.24 -2.49 7.72
CA GLN A 247 -2.03 -2.68 6.52
C GLN A 247 -2.46 -1.34 5.89
N VAL A 248 -3.01 -0.43 6.68
CA VAL A 248 -3.48 0.88 6.22
C VAL A 248 -2.33 1.71 5.63
N THR A 249 -1.21 1.79 6.34
CA THR A 249 -0.05 2.56 5.86
C THR A 249 0.60 1.92 4.63
N THR A 250 0.69 0.58 4.59
CA THR A 250 1.26 -0.12 3.43
C THR A 250 0.36 0.02 2.20
N GLN A 251 -0.96 -0.03 2.36
CA GLN A 251 -1.89 0.14 1.25
C GLN A 251 -1.74 1.52 0.61
N GLU A 252 -1.71 2.58 1.42
CA GLU A 252 -1.51 3.97 0.94
C GLU A 252 -0.18 4.16 0.22
N LEU A 253 0.89 3.58 0.76
CA LEU A 253 2.24 3.75 0.22
C LEU A 253 2.60 2.70 -0.84
N SER A 254 1.69 1.78 -1.18
CA SER A 254 1.98 0.71 -2.14
C SER A 254 2.17 1.22 -3.57
N GLU A 255 1.65 2.41 -3.87
CA GLU A 255 1.74 3.09 -5.17
C GLU A 255 2.70 4.29 -5.13
N LEU A 256 3.46 4.48 -4.04
CA LEU A 256 4.30 5.67 -3.86
C LEU A 256 5.76 5.34 -3.52
N PRO A 257 6.74 6.02 -4.15
CA PRO A 257 8.15 5.76 -3.89
C PRO A 257 8.45 5.94 -2.40
N VAL A 258 9.06 4.95 -1.76
CA VAL A 258 9.48 5.06 -0.36
C VAL A 258 11.01 5.12 -0.23
N LEU A 259 11.54 5.65 0.86
CA LEU A 259 12.97 5.69 1.21
C LEU A 259 13.39 4.46 2.01
N ARG A 260 12.41 3.80 2.65
CA ARG A 260 12.58 2.69 3.57
C ARG A 260 11.39 1.75 3.53
N ASP A 261 11.61 0.48 3.86
CA ASP A 261 10.51 -0.47 4.15
C ASP A 261 9.57 0.09 5.23
N VAL A 262 8.32 0.38 4.83
CA VAL A 262 7.25 0.96 5.66
C VAL A 262 6.91 0.03 6.82
N HIS A 263 6.78 -1.27 6.56
CA HIS A 263 6.39 -2.27 7.55
C HIS A 263 7.40 -2.33 8.69
N ALA A 264 8.68 -2.48 8.32
CA ALA A 264 9.78 -2.49 9.29
C ALA A 264 9.96 -1.16 10.02
N THR A 265 9.45 -0.05 9.47
CA THR A 265 9.52 1.26 10.12
C THR A 265 8.39 1.43 11.12
N LEU A 266 7.17 1.09 10.76
CA LEU A 266 6.03 1.10 11.67
C LEU A 266 6.25 0.16 12.86
N ASP A 267 6.82 -1.04 12.64
CA ASP A 267 7.17 -1.96 13.72
C ASP A 267 8.12 -1.32 14.74
N ARG A 268 9.13 -0.58 14.25
CA ARG A 268 10.10 0.10 15.13
C ARG A 268 9.51 1.31 15.84
N VAL A 269 8.61 2.04 15.18
CA VAL A 269 7.89 3.17 15.78
C VAL A 269 6.97 2.67 16.89
N THR A 270 6.23 1.60 16.63
CA THR A 270 5.31 0.99 17.59
C THR A 270 6.07 0.40 18.78
N ALA A 271 7.13 -0.38 18.52
CA ALA A 271 7.98 -0.94 19.58
C ALA A 271 8.70 0.13 20.42
N ALA A 272 8.88 1.34 19.89
CA ALA A 272 9.44 2.47 20.62
C ALA A 272 8.39 3.25 21.43
N GLY A 273 7.11 2.91 21.33
CA GLY A 273 6.02 3.69 21.96
C GLY A 273 5.87 5.09 21.35
N GLN A 274 6.16 5.23 20.04
CA GLN A 274 6.20 6.52 19.35
C GLN A 274 5.12 6.65 18.27
N LEU A 275 4.08 5.79 18.30
CA LEU A 275 3.03 5.80 17.28
C LEU A 275 2.23 7.11 17.28
N ASP A 276 1.90 7.66 18.45
CA ASP A 276 1.27 8.98 18.56
C ASP A 276 2.21 10.10 18.09
N ASP A 277 3.47 10.09 18.52
CA ASP A 277 4.44 11.15 18.21
C ASP A 277 4.80 11.23 16.71
N LEU A 278 4.80 10.09 16.02
CA LEU A 278 5.12 9.95 14.60
C LEU A 278 3.88 9.67 13.74
N ALA A 279 2.67 9.84 14.29
CA ALA A 279 1.45 9.74 13.51
C ALA A 279 1.50 10.78 12.38
N PRO A 280 1.12 10.44 11.13
CA PRO A 280 1.10 11.37 10.00
C PRO A 280 0.27 12.64 10.26
N ALA A 281 -0.84 12.48 10.97
CA ALA A 281 -1.65 13.58 11.45
C ALA A 281 -2.30 13.22 12.79
N TRP A 282 -2.97 14.19 13.40
CA TRP A 282 -3.81 13.98 14.56
C TRP A 282 -5.20 14.54 14.34
N LEU A 283 -6.23 13.79 14.77
CA LEU A 283 -7.56 14.34 14.98
C LEU A 283 -7.69 14.73 16.46
N VAL A 284 -7.99 15.99 16.72
CA VAL A 284 -8.09 16.57 18.05
C VAL A 284 -9.53 16.96 18.34
N VAL A 285 -10.00 16.60 19.54
CA VAL A 285 -11.24 17.10 20.13
C VAL A 285 -10.87 18.00 21.30
N ALA A 286 -11.26 19.26 21.26
CA ALA A 286 -10.96 20.26 22.29
C ALA A 286 -12.18 21.12 22.61
N GLY A 287 -12.18 21.80 23.76
CA GLY A 287 -13.23 22.73 24.14
C GLY A 287 -12.79 23.71 25.24
N LYS A 288 -13.58 24.75 25.49
CA LYS A 288 -13.32 25.75 26.56
C LYS A 288 -13.67 25.22 27.96
N GLY A 289 -14.66 24.33 28.03
CA GLY A 289 -15.17 23.75 29.27
C GLY A 289 -14.55 22.40 29.63
N ALA A 290 -15.14 21.79 30.67
CA ALA A 290 -14.80 20.44 31.09
C ALA A 290 -15.03 19.42 29.96
N PRO A 291 -14.26 18.31 29.93
CA PRO A 291 -14.49 17.25 28.97
C PRO A 291 -15.91 16.72 29.11
N VAL A 292 -16.55 16.49 27.97
CA VAL A 292 -17.87 15.87 27.99
C VAL A 292 -17.75 14.41 28.38
N GLN A 293 -18.68 13.95 29.21
CA GLN A 293 -18.86 12.54 29.52
C GLN A 293 -19.41 11.80 28.30
N ALA A 294 -18.62 11.72 27.24
CA ALA A 294 -18.87 10.93 26.06
C ALA A 294 -17.88 9.77 26.05
N THR A 295 -18.37 8.56 25.84
CA THR A 295 -17.50 7.43 25.51
C THR A 295 -17.13 7.57 24.04
N LEU A 296 -15.95 8.11 23.78
CA LEU A 296 -15.41 8.18 22.44
C LEU A 296 -14.76 6.83 22.06
N PRO A 297 -14.67 6.50 20.77
CA PRO A 297 -14.03 5.27 20.34
C PRO A 297 -12.57 5.22 20.74
N ASP A 298 -12.06 4.04 21.08
CA ASP A 298 -10.63 3.80 21.27
C ASP A 298 -9.91 3.72 19.92
N VAL A 299 -10.55 3.07 18.94
CA VAL A 299 -10.04 2.90 17.58
C VAL A 299 -11.19 2.98 16.59
N VAL A 300 -10.98 3.67 15.47
CA VAL A 300 -11.88 3.65 14.32
C VAL A 300 -11.07 3.29 13.08
N TYR A 301 -11.45 2.21 12.41
CA TYR A 301 -10.85 1.78 11.14
C TYR A 301 -11.92 1.83 10.04
N VAL A 302 -11.58 2.45 8.92
CA VAL A 302 -12.36 2.45 7.69
C VAL A 302 -11.46 1.92 6.57
N GLU A 303 -11.94 0.91 5.88
CA GLU A 303 -11.17 0.26 4.82
C GLU A 303 -11.11 1.12 3.56
N SER A 304 -9.92 1.33 3.02
CA SER A 304 -9.74 1.98 1.74
C SER A 304 -10.15 1.03 0.62
N GLY A 305 -11.01 1.49 -0.28
CA GLY A 305 -11.47 0.70 -1.42
C GLY A 305 -12.77 1.23 -2.00
N PRO A 306 -13.32 0.55 -3.02
CA PRO A 306 -14.61 0.92 -3.59
C PRO A 306 -15.72 0.82 -2.54
N ALA A 307 -16.57 1.84 -2.50
CA ALA A 307 -17.58 2.07 -1.46
C ALA A 307 -18.46 0.85 -1.15
N ARG A 308 -18.72 0.00 -2.15
CA ARG A 308 -19.50 -1.25 -1.99
C ARG A 308 -18.86 -2.23 -1.00
N TRP A 309 -17.54 -2.26 -0.89
CA TRP A 309 -16.85 -3.23 -0.03
C TRP A 309 -16.34 -2.59 1.25
N THR A 310 -16.40 -1.27 1.36
CA THR A 310 -15.86 -0.53 2.49
C THR A 310 -16.66 -0.81 3.76
N GLN A 311 -15.94 -1.31 4.76
CA GLN A 311 -16.45 -1.51 6.10
C GLN A 311 -15.82 -0.49 7.04
N ARG A 312 -16.56 -0.22 8.10
CA ARG A 312 -16.13 0.54 9.26
C ARG A 312 -16.11 -0.39 10.46
N LEU A 313 -15.02 -0.33 11.21
CA LEU A 313 -14.87 -0.99 12.49
C LEU A 313 -14.62 0.04 13.59
N VAL A 314 -15.30 -0.12 14.72
CA VAL A 314 -15.16 0.72 15.90
C VAL A 314 -14.86 -0.15 17.12
N LEU A 315 -13.77 0.13 17.81
CA LEU A 315 -13.39 -0.47 19.09
C LEU A 315 -13.69 0.53 20.21
N GLU A 316 -14.42 0.09 21.24
CA GLU A 316 -14.78 0.85 22.43
C GLU A 316 -14.57 -0.04 23.66
N GLY A 317 -13.45 0.12 24.37
CA GLY A 317 -13.01 -0.84 25.37
C GLY A 317 -12.83 -2.23 24.75
N ASP A 318 -13.55 -3.22 25.28
CA ASP A 318 -13.56 -4.59 24.75
C ASP A 318 -14.66 -4.82 23.69
N SER A 319 -15.50 -3.81 23.42
CA SER A 319 -16.61 -3.93 22.47
C SER A 319 -16.17 -3.58 21.06
N VAL A 320 -16.47 -4.46 20.11
CA VAL A 320 -16.19 -4.28 18.69
C VAL A 320 -17.49 -4.19 17.93
N THR A 321 -17.65 -3.13 17.13
CA THR A 321 -18.76 -3.01 16.19
C THR A 321 -18.24 -2.87 14.77
N ARG A 322 -18.90 -3.54 13.82
CA ARG A 322 -18.56 -3.51 12.40
C ARG A 322 -19.80 -3.19 11.59
N SER A 323 -19.71 -2.25 10.65
CA SER A 323 -20.81 -1.83 9.77
C SER A 323 -20.28 -1.57 8.36
N TRP A 324 -21.15 -1.53 7.35
CA TRP A 324 -20.81 -0.92 6.06
C TRP A 324 -20.63 0.59 6.23
N SER A 325 -19.74 1.21 5.44
CA SER A 325 -19.55 2.67 5.49
C SER A 325 -20.73 3.43 4.90
N ASP A 326 -21.36 2.88 3.85
CA ASP A 326 -22.54 3.47 3.21
C ASP A 326 -23.84 3.36 4.03
N GLY A 327 -23.76 2.83 5.27
CA GLY A 327 -24.86 2.78 6.21
C GLY A 327 -25.88 1.65 5.99
N HIS A 328 -25.71 0.78 5.00
CA HIS A 328 -26.62 -0.36 4.84
C HIS A 328 -26.49 -1.35 5.99
N HIS A 329 -27.60 -2.04 6.29
CA HIS A 329 -27.71 -2.97 7.41
C HIS A 329 -27.59 -4.46 7.03
N GLU A 330 -27.45 -4.77 5.74
CA GLU A 330 -27.27 -6.15 5.29
C GLU A 330 -25.98 -6.71 5.87
N ALA A 331 -26.02 -7.90 6.47
CA ALA A 331 -24.83 -8.52 7.05
C ALA A 331 -23.85 -9.00 5.97
N ASP A 332 -24.37 -9.34 4.78
CA ASP A 332 -23.63 -9.96 3.69
C ASP A 332 -23.72 -9.11 2.41
N ARG A 333 -22.62 -9.06 1.66
CA ARG A 333 -22.58 -8.54 0.28
C ARG A 333 -21.95 -9.57 -0.63
N SER A 334 -22.55 -9.79 -1.80
CA SER A 334 -22.03 -10.73 -2.79
C SER A 334 -21.93 -10.11 -4.17
N GLU A 335 -20.88 -10.46 -4.91
CA GLU A 335 -20.67 -10.09 -6.31
C GLU A 335 -19.90 -11.20 -7.02
N VAL A 336 -20.43 -11.66 -8.15
CA VAL A 336 -19.89 -12.80 -8.90
C VAL A 336 -19.74 -14.02 -7.96
N ASP A 337 -18.52 -14.37 -7.57
CA ASP A 337 -18.17 -15.47 -6.69
C ASP A 337 -17.61 -15.00 -5.33
N LEU A 338 -17.48 -13.69 -5.11
CA LEU A 338 -17.02 -13.14 -3.84
C LEU A 338 -18.20 -12.82 -2.93
N THR A 339 -18.07 -13.15 -1.65
CA THR A 339 -19.01 -12.74 -0.60
C THR A 339 -18.24 -12.19 0.58
N ARG A 340 -18.71 -11.08 1.12
CA ARG A 340 -18.21 -10.46 2.34
C ARG A 340 -19.28 -10.41 3.40
N THR A 341 -19.01 -10.97 4.57
CA THR A 341 -19.90 -11.03 5.73
C THR A 341 -19.32 -10.24 6.89
N LEU A 342 -20.07 -9.26 7.40
CA LEU A 342 -19.65 -8.50 8.58
C LEU A 342 -19.55 -9.43 9.82
N ARG A 343 -18.39 -9.40 10.50
CA ARG A 343 -18.16 -10.12 11.76
C ARG A 343 -17.68 -9.18 12.86
N ALA A 344 -18.20 -9.35 14.07
CA ALA A 344 -17.89 -8.52 15.24
C ALA A 344 -16.61 -8.98 15.96
N GLU A 345 -15.51 -9.10 15.20
CA GLU A 345 -14.20 -9.44 15.75
C GLU A 345 -13.19 -8.35 15.37
N PHE A 346 -12.43 -7.88 16.37
CA PHE A 346 -11.25 -7.07 16.15
C PHE A 346 -10.01 -7.96 16.30
N PRO A 347 -9.39 -8.33 15.19
CA PRO A 347 -8.29 -9.27 15.20
C PRO A 347 -7.02 -8.58 15.72
N VAL A 348 -6.45 -9.12 16.79
CA VAL A 348 -5.29 -8.57 17.51
C VAL A 348 -4.07 -9.48 17.29
N GLY A 349 -2.93 -8.89 16.96
CA GLY A 349 -1.64 -9.58 17.00
C GLY A 349 -0.70 -9.19 15.86
N VAL A 350 0.33 -10.01 15.69
CA VAL A 350 1.37 -9.83 14.66
C VAL A 350 1.08 -10.72 13.46
N THR A 351 1.20 -10.17 12.26
CA THR A 351 0.95 -10.93 11.04
C THR A 351 2.07 -11.94 10.75
N LEU A 352 1.72 -13.06 10.10
CA LEU A 352 2.70 -14.03 9.62
C LEU A 352 3.72 -13.39 8.66
N GLU A 353 3.29 -12.42 7.84
CA GLU A 353 4.18 -11.63 6.99
C GLU A 353 5.26 -10.92 7.83
N THR A 354 4.90 -10.32 8.97
CA THR A 354 5.86 -9.67 9.87
C THR A 354 6.91 -10.66 10.37
N HIS A 355 6.48 -11.83 10.84
CA HIS A 355 7.39 -12.89 11.29
C HIS A 355 8.29 -13.42 10.16
N LEU A 356 7.74 -13.60 8.95
CA LEU A 356 8.50 -14.04 7.78
C LEU A 356 9.54 -12.99 7.34
N ARG A 357 9.18 -11.69 7.36
CA ARG A 357 10.11 -10.58 7.08
C ARG A 357 11.24 -10.55 8.11
N ALA A 358 10.92 -10.65 9.39
CA ALA A 358 11.91 -10.69 10.46
C ALA A 358 12.87 -11.89 10.30
N ALA A 359 12.33 -13.08 10.01
CA ALA A 359 13.12 -14.27 9.74
C ALA A 359 14.01 -14.12 8.50
N ALA A 360 13.49 -13.55 7.40
CA ALA A 360 14.26 -13.28 6.19
C ALA A 360 15.40 -12.27 6.45
N ALA A 361 15.17 -11.26 7.29
CA ALA A 361 16.17 -10.25 7.64
C ALA A 361 17.40 -10.83 8.36
N THR A 362 17.26 -11.98 9.03
CA THR A 362 18.40 -12.71 9.63
C THR A 362 19.38 -13.28 8.61
N ARG A 363 19.01 -13.30 7.32
CA ARG A 363 19.75 -13.94 6.22
C ARG A 363 19.99 -15.43 6.40
N GLN A 364 19.19 -16.10 7.22
CA GLN A 364 19.25 -17.54 7.42
C GLN A 364 17.97 -18.19 6.92
N GLN A 365 18.08 -19.03 5.88
CA GLN A 365 16.94 -19.80 5.37
C GLN A 365 16.37 -20.78 6.43
N SER A 366 17.19 -21.19 7.40
CA SER A 366 16.77 -22.01 8.54
C SER A 366 15.77 -21.31 9.45
N ALA A 367 15.77 -19.97 9.53
CA ALA A 367 14.80 -19.20 10.31
C ALA A 367 13.44 -19.08 9.61
N VAL A 368 13.43 -19.03 8.26
CA VAL A 368 12.21 -18.90 7.45
C VAL A 368 11.46 -20.24 7.35
N ARG A 369 12.20 -21.34 7.23
CA ARG A 369 11.66 -22.68 6.97
C ARG A 369 10.58 -23.14 7.97
N PRO A 370 10.71 -22.97 9.30
CA PRO A 370 9.68 -23.37 10.26
C PRO A 370 8.36 -22.64 10.04
N LEU A 371 8.39 -21.33 9.77
CA LEU A 371 7.19 -20.50 9.55
C LEU A 371 6.45 -20.93 8.28
N VAL A 372 7.18 -21.17 7.18
CA VAL A 372 6.57 -21.63 5.93
C VAL A 372 5.97 -23.04 6.08
N ARG A 373 6.61 -23.92 6.85
CA ARG A 373 6.07 -25.25 7.18
C ARG A 373 4.82 -25.18 8.04
N GLN A 374 4.83 -24.33 9.07
CA GLN A 374 3.68 -24.10 9.93
C GLN A 374 2.49 -23.58 9.12
N TYR A 375 2.74 -22.62 8.22
CA TYR A 375 1.73 -22.09 7.31
C TYR A 375 1.15 -23.16 6.38
N ALA A 376 2.00 -23.94 5.71
CA ALA A 376 1.54 -25.03 4.85
C ALA A 376 0.74 -26.09 5.62
N ALA A 377 1.22 -26.52 6.79
CA ALA A 377 0.52 -27.50 7.62
C ALA A 377 -0.86 -26.99 8.08
N TRP A 378 -0.97 -25.71 8.46
CA TRP A 378 -2.23 -25.10 8.84
C TRP A 378 -3.22 -24.97 7.67
N LEU A 379 -2.73 -24.74 6.45
CA LEU A 379 -3.59 -24.74 5.25
C LEU A 379 -4.13 -26.13 4.91
N GLU A 380 -3.38 -27.18 5.20
CA GLU A 380 -3.77 -28.58 4.98
C GLU A 380 -4.66 -29.15 6.10
N ASP A 381 -4.60 -28.56 7.30
CA ASP A 381 -5.36 -29.02 8.46
C ASP A 381 -6.87 -28.83 8.26
N ALA A 382 -7.59 -29.95 8.13
CA ALA A 382 -9.03 -29.96 7.98
C ALA A 382 -9.78 -29.40 9.21
N SER A 383 -9.16 -29.43 10.40
CA SER A 383 -9.73 -28.86 11.62
C SER A 383 -9.64 -27.33 11.64
N ALA A 384 -8.62 -26.75 11.00
CA ALA A 384 -8.50 -25.31 10.81
C ALA A 384 -9.45 -24.77 9.72
N TRP A 385 -9.91 -25.66 8.82
CA TRP A 385 -10.76 -25.31 7.68
C TRP A 385 -12.00 -26.20 7.57
N PRO A 386 -12.92 -26.15 8.55
CA PRO A 386 -14.19 -26.84 8.44
C PRO A 386 -15.01 -26.33 7.24
N THR A 387 -16.00 -27.11 6.82
CA THR A 387 -16.74 -26.90 5.55
C THR A 387 -17.38 -25.51 5.43
N ASP A 388 -17.76 -24.91 6.56
CA ASP A 388 -18.35 -23.58 6.66
C ASP A 388 -17.38 -22.43 6.41
N VAL A 389 -16.08 -22.61 6.69
CA VAL A 389 -15.04 -21.58 6.46
C VAL A 389 -14.03 -21.94 5.38
N ALA A 390 -14.12 -23.13 4.78
CA ALA A 390 -13.23 -23.58 3.70
C ALA A 390 -13.19 -22.60 2.51
N ALA A 391 -14.29 -21.88 2.24
CA ALA A 391 -14.40 -20.84 1.23
C ALA A 391 -13.54 -19.59 1.51
N GLN A 392 -13.13 -19.38 2.77
CA GLN A 392 -12.27 -18.27 3.19
C GLN A 392 -10.80 -18.56 2.94
N ARG A 393 -10.42 -19.84 2.74
CA ARG A 393 -9.03 -20.28 2.61
C ARG A 393 -8.27 -19.53 1.53
N VAL A 394 -8.92 -19.10 0.44
CA VAL A 394 -8.25 -18.34 -0.63
C VAL A 394 -7.66 -17.01 -0.12
N PHE A 395 -8.22 -16.41 0.92
CA PHE A 395 -7.79 -15.14 1.52
C PHE A 395 -6.74 -15.32 2.62
N ALA A 396 -6.29 -16.54 2.88
CA ALA A 396 -5.28 -16.83 3.90
C ALA A 396 -3.87 -16.51 3.41
N THR A 397 -3.59 -15.26 3.07
CA THR A 397 -2.26 -14.75 2.72
C THR A 397 -1.47 -14.36 3.98
N PRO A 398 -0.13 -14.36 3.95
CA PRO A 398 0.66 -14.04 5.15
C PRO A 398 0.38 -12.69 5.81
N ASP A 399 -0.06 -11.68 5.05
CA ASP A 399 -0.52 -10.39 5.58
C ASP A 399 -1.91 -10.44 6.25
N ASN A 400 -2.72 -11.44 5.90
CA ASN A 400 -4.04 -11.68 6.46
C ASN A 400 -4.07 -12.83 7.48
N ILE A 401 -2.91 -13.24 8.01
CA ILE A 401 -2.80 -14.30 9.02
C ILE A 401 -2.13 -13.71 10.24
N LEU A 402 -2.75 -13.88 11.40
CA LEU A 402 -2.17 -13.60 12.71
C LEU A 402 -1.47 -14.83 13.28
N VAL A 403 -0.34 -14.60 13.93
CA VAL A 403 0.39 -15.60 14.71
C VAL A 403 0.08 -15.38 16.19
N SER A 404 -0.36 -16.43 16.87
CA SER A 404 -0.64 -16.45 18.30
C SER A 404 -0.08 -17.72 18.95
N ASP A 405 -0.04 -17.79 20.28
CA ASP A 405 0.39 -18.98 21.01
C ASP A 405 -0.50 -20.21 20.70
N ASP A 406 -1.78 -19.98 20.41
CA ASP A 406 -2.76 -21.01 20.03
C ASP A 406 -2.66 -21.43 18.55
N GLY A 407 -1.78 -20.79 17.77
CA GLY A 407 -1.55 -21.10 16.36
C GLY A 407 -1.88 -19.96 15.41
N LEU A 408 -2.19 -20.33 14.15
CA LEU A 408 -2.48 -19.39 13.07
C LEU A 408 -3.99 -19.16 12.94
N ARG A 409 -4.39 -17.91 12.71
CA ARG A 409 -5.79 -17.51 12.47
C ARG A 409 -5.87 -16.40 11.43
N LEU A 410 -6.99 -16.27 10.74
CA LEU A 410 -7.22 -15.15 9.81
C LEU A 410 -7.37 -13.82 10.57
N LEU A 411 -6.72 -12.78 10.06
CA LEU A 411 -6.94 -11.39 10.46
C LEU A 411 -8.34 -10.97 10.01
N ASP A 412 -8.59 -10.90 8.70
CA ASP A 412 -9.90 -10.65 8.12
C ASP A 412 -10.59 -11.97 7.73
N GLN A 413 -11.58 -12.36 8.53
CA GLN A 413 -12.47 -13.51 8.30
C GLN A 413 -13.75 -13.14 7.54
N THR A 414 -13.89 -11.89 7.08
CA THR A 414 -15.13 -11.44 6.43
C THR A 414 -15.25 -11.91 4.99
N TRP A 415 -14.15 -12.23 4.33
CA TRP A 415 -14.15 -12.63 2.92
C TRP A 415 -14.29 -14.13 2.71
N SER A 416 -15.13 -14.49 1.74
CA SER A 416 -15.27 -15.84 1.23
C SER A 416 -15.44 -15.83 -0.29
N ARG A 417 -15.03 -16.92 -0.92
CA ARG A 417 -15.16 -17.13 -2.37
C ARG A 417 -15.91 -18.43 -2.63
N ALA A 418 -16.86 -18.40 -3.56
CA ALA A 418 -17.60 -19.58 -3.97
C ALA A 418 -16.64 -20.63 -4.57
N GLY A 419 -16.79 -21.87 -4.12
CA GLY A 419 -15.91 -22.98 -4.46
C GLY A 419 -14.76 -23.14 -3.47
N VAL A 420 -14.29 -24.38 -3.31
CA VAL A 420 -13.18 -24.70 -2.40
C VAL A 420 -11.86 -24.60 -3.17
N VAL A 421 -11.00 -23.67 -2.75
CA VAL A 421 -9.63 -23.56 -3.26
C VAL A 421 -8.74 -24.57 -2.54
N SER A 422 -7.89 -25.26 -3.30
CA SER A 422 -6.98 -26.26 -2.73
C SER A 422 -5.96 -25.60 -1.78
N ALA A 423 -5.55 -26.32 -0.74
CA ALA A 423 -4.52 -25.84 0.19
C ALA A 423 -3.21 -25.46 -0.53
N GLY A 424 -2.85 -26.23 -1.56
CA GLY A 424 -1.68 -25.97 -2.41
C GLY A 424 -1.81 -24.66 -3.21
N ASP A 425 -2.96 -24.39 -3.83
CA ASP A 425 -3.17 -23.14 -4.56
C ASP A 425 -3.14 -21.92 -3.60
N THR A 426 -3.74 -22.04 -2.41
CA THR A 426 -3.64 -20.99 -1.38
C THR A 426 -2.20 -20.78 -0.92
N LEU A 427 -1.43 -21.84 -0.68
CA LEU A 427 -0.03 -21.75 -0.28
C LEU A 427 0.78 -21.00 -1.34
N VAL A 428 0.63 -21.39 -2.61
CA VAL A 428 1.32 -20.73 -3.73
C VAL A 428 0.90 -19.27 -3.83
N ARG A 429 -0.40 -18.95 -3.68
CA ARG A 429 -0.90 -17.57 -3.66
C ARG A 429 -0.25 -16.75 -2.55
N GLY A 430 -0.34 -17.22 -1.31
CA GLY A 430 0.20 -16.51 -0.15
C GLY A 430 1.71 -16.31 -0.22
N LEU A 431 2.47 -17.33 -0.60
CA LEU A 431 3.92 -17.22 -0.77
C LEU A 431 4.31 -16.30 -1.91
N ARG A 432 3.54 -16.27 -3.01
CA ARG A 432 3.77 -15.35 -4.13
C ARG A 432 3.47 -13.91 -3.76
N THR A 433 2.35 -13.64 -3.09
CA THR A 433 2.03 -12.31 -2.55
C THR A 433 3.13 -11.83 -1.60
N PHE A 434 3.58 -12.68 -0.68
CA PHE A 434 4.69 -12.36 0.21
C PHE A 434 6.00 -12.10 -0.53
N ALA A 435 6.35 -12.94 -1.51
CA ALA A 435 7.57 -12.78 -2.32
C ALA A 435 7.56 -11.45 -3.08
N THR A 436 6.44 -11.12 -3.75
CA THR A 436 6.26 -9.85 -4.45
C THR A 436 6.43 -8.67 -3.48
N ARG A 437 5.73 -8.67 -2.35
CA ARG A 437 5.81 -7.58 -1.35
C ARG A 437 7.19 -7.46 -0.70
N LEU A 438 7.87 -8.57 -0.42
CA LEU A 438 9.23 -8.56 0.17
C LEU A 438 10.25 -7.96 -0.79
N LEU A 439 10.16 -8.34 -2.08
CA LEU A 439 11.06 -7.86 -3.12
C LEU A 439 10.76 -6.41 -3.49
N ALA A 440 9.46 -6.06 -3.60
CA ALA A 440 8.99 -4.71 -3.88
C ALA A 440 9.47 -3.71 -2.84
N THR A 441 9.36 -3.99 -1.53
CA THR A 441 9.87 -3.05 -0.50
C THR A 441 11.39 -3.05 -0.34
N GLY A 442 12.10 -3.94 -1.05
CA GLY A 442 13.53 -4.10 -0.90
C GLY A 442 13.98 -4.71 0.44
N GLY A 443 13.08 -5.42 1.13
CA GLY A 443 13.34 -6.01 2.44
C GLY A 443 14.56 -6.94 2.47
N ALA A 444 15.25 -6.99 3.61
CA ALA A 444 16.43 -7.83 3.78
C ALA A 444 16.07 -9.32 3.71
N HIS A 445 16.83 -10.10 2.92
CA HIS A 445 16.52 -11.51 2.69
C HIS A 445 17.76 -12.38 2.37
N PRO A 446 17.72 -13.71 2.57
CA PRO A 446 18.85 -14.61 2.34
C PRO A 446 19.10 -15.00 0.87
N TRP A 447 18.15 -14.73 -0.04
CA TRP A 447 18.25 -15.16 -1.44
C TRP A 447 19.11 -14.23 -2.30
N ARG A 448 19.46 -14.70 -3.51
CA ARG A 448 20.23 -13.94 -4.50
C ARG A 448 19.51 -12.63 -4.87
N VAL A 449 20.30 -11.63 -5.25
CA VAL A 449 19.81 -10.25 -5.46
C VAL A 449 18.82 -10.15 -6.63
N GLY A 450 19.01 -10.96 -7.67
CA GLY A 450 18.13 -11.03 -8.84
C GLY A 450 17.08 -12.14 -8.80
N VAL A 451 16.72 -12.65 -7.61
CA VAL A 451 15.62 -13.62 -7.50
C VAL A 451 14.30 -12.95 -7.91
N THR A 452 13.52 -13.61 -8.75
CA THR A 452 12.18 -13.11 -9.13
C THR A 452 11.13 -13.53 -8.08
N PRO A 453 9.95 -12.88 -8.01
CA PRO A 453 8.87 -13.32 -7.14
C PRO A 453 8.49 -14.79 -7.36
N ASP A 454 8.41 -15.23 -8.62
CA ASP A 454 8.07 -16.62 -8.96
C ASP A 454 9.15 -17.62 -8.51
N GLU A 455 10.43 -17.30 -8.72
CA GLU A 455 11.55 -18.15 -8.25
C GLU A 455 11.61 -18.25 -6.73
N LEU A 456 11.34 -17.13 -6.05
CA LEU A 456 11.27 -17.09 -4.59
C LEU A 456 10.09 -17.92 -4.08
N THR A 457 8.94 -17.83 -4.75
CA THR A 457 7.74 -18.64 -4.45
C THR A 457 8.06 -20.13 -4.53
N VAL A 458 8.70 -20.58 -5.62
CA VAL A 458 9.14 -21.98 -5.78
C VAL A 458 10.07 -22.40 -4.65
N THR A 459 11.02 -21.54 -4.30
CA THR A 459 12.00 -21.82 -3.22
C THR A 459 11.32 -21.94 -1.86
N LEU A 460 10.38 -21.05 -1.54
CA LEU A 460 9.62 -21.05 -0.30
C LEU A 460 8.72 -22.29 -0.22
N ALA A 461 7.97 -22.60 -1.27
CA ALA A 461 7.10 -23.78 -1.31
C ALA A 461 7.90 -25.08 -1.12
N ALA A 462 9.09 -25.18 -1.72
CA ALA A 462 9.99 -26.31 -1.52
C ALA A 462 10.46 -26.46 -0.05
N MET A 463 10.46 -25.39 0.76
CA MET A 463 10.75 -25.49 2.19
C MET A 463 9.69 -26.28 2.97
N ALA A 464 8.45 -26.23 2.50
CA ALA A 464 7.32 -27.02 2.99
C ALA A 464 7.19 -28.40 2.31
N GLY A 465 8.07 -28.72 1.35
CA GLY A 465 7.98 -29.98 0.59
C GLY A 465 6.99 -29.95 -0.57
N PHE A 466 6.49 -28.76 -0.94
CA PHE A 466 5.57 -28.58 -2.06
C PHE A 466 6.32 -28.22 -3.34
N SER A 467 6.03 -28.92 -4.44
CA SER A 467 6.62 -28.64 -5.76
C SER A 467 5.69 -27.75 -6.57
N VAL A 468 6.19 -26.58 -6.98
CA VAL A 468 5.42 -25.59 -7.77
C VAL A 468 5.84 -25.65 -9.22
N THR A 469 4.87 -25.76 -10.13
CA THR A 469 5.06 -25.72 -11.57
C THR A 469 4.62 -24.36 -12.16
N PRO A 470 5.07 -24.00 -13.38
CA PRO A 470 4.56 -22.80 -14.06
C PRO A 470 3.04 -22.78 -14.25
N ALA A 471 2.41 -23.96 -14.38
CA ALA A 471 0.96 -24.06 -14.48
C ALA A 471 0.26 -23.69 -13.16
N ASP A 472 0.86 -24.01 -12.01
CA ASP A 472 0.33 -23.63 -10.70
C ASP A 472 0.37 -22.11 -10.51
N ILE A 473 1.49 -21.49 -10.89
CA ILE A 473 1.63 -20.01 -10.90
C ILE A 473 0.56 -19.39 -11.79
N GLY A 474 0.37 -19.91 -13.01
CA GLY A 474 -0.65 -19.42 -13.95
C GLY A 474 -2.08 -19.46 -13.38
N ARG A 475 -2.47 -20.57 -12.74
CA ARG A 475 -3.80 -20.69 -12.10
C ARG A 475 -3.98 -19.72 -10.95
N VAL A 476 -2.96 -19.57 -10.10
CA VAL A 476 -3.01 -18.70 -8.92
C VAL A 476 -3.02 -17.22 -9.31
N ALA A 477 -2.24 -16.85 -10.32
CA ALA A 477 -2.26 -15.52 -10.91
C ALA A 477 -3.65 -15.18 -11.46
N ALA A 478 -4.27 -16.10 -12.22
CA ALA A 478 -5.62 -15.91 -12.75
C ALA A 478 -6.66 -15.72 -11.63
N SER A 479 -6.58 -16.53 -10.57
CA SER A 479 -7.44 -16.36 -9.40
C SER A 479 -7.24 -15.01 -8.71
N SER A 480 -5.99 -14.51 -8.63
CA SER A 480 -5.69 -13.24 -7.96
C SER A 480 -6.11 -12.04 -8.79
N ALA A 481 -5.93 -12.10 -10.11
CA ALA A 481 -6.42 -11.11 -11.06
C ALA A 481 -7.95 -11.02 -11.05
N HIS A 482 -8.65 -12.15 -11.01
CA HIS A 482 -10.12 -12.22 -10.90
C HIS A 482 -10.64 -11.57 -9.61
N ILE A 483 -10.03 -11.90 -8.46
CA ILE A 483 -10.38 -11.28 -7.17
C ILE A 483 -10.17 -9.77 -7.25
N ARG A 484 -9.01 -9.32 -7.74
CA ARG A 484 -8.70 -7.89 -7.88
C ARG A 484 -9.69 -7.15 -8.80
N ALA A 485 -10.00 -7.73 -9.96
CA ALA A 485 -10.96 -7.17 -10.93
C ALA A 485 -12.37 -7.04 -10.33
N THR A 486 -12.81 -8.06 -9.58
CA THR A 486 -14.13 -8.06 -8.93
C THR A 486 -14.19 -7.02 -7.82
N LEU A 487 -13.14 -6.90 -7.00
CA LEU A 487 -13.06 -5.87 -5.97
C LEU A 487 -13.10 -4.46 -6.57
N MET A 488 -12.41 -4.23 -7.69
CA MET A 488 -12.41 -2.94 -8.40
C MET A 488 -13.73 -2.62 -9.11
N GLY A 489 -14.71 -3.53 -9.12
CA GLY A 489 -15.96 -3.37 -9.88
C GLY A 489 -15.75 -3.44 -11.40
N THR A 490 -14.61 -3.95 -11.86
CA THR A 490 -14.24 -4.10 -13.27
C THR A 490 -13.92 -5.56 -13.63
N PRO A 491 -14.86 -6.52 -13.50
CA PRO A 491 -14.59 -7.95 -13.76
C PRO A 491 -13.98 -8.24 -15.15
N ASN A 492 -14.31 -7.41 -16.15
CA ASN A 492 -13.80 -7.54 -17.51
C ASN A 492 -12.30 -7.24 -17.65
N ALA A 493 -11.67 -6.59 -16.66
CA ALA A 493 -10.23 -6.30 -16.65
C ALA A 493 -9.37 -7.48 -16.15
N ALA A 494 -9.99 -8.61 -15.79
CA ALA A 494 -9.27 -9.76 -15.21
C ALA A 494 -8.14 -10.29 -16.10
N ASP A 495 -8.33 -10.34 -17.42
CA ASP A 495 -7.32 -10.84 -18.37
C ASP A 495 -6.10 -9.91 -18.47
N GLU A 496 -6.31 -8.60 -18.50
CA GLU A 496 -5.24 -7.58 -18.50
C GLU A 496 -4.47 -7.62 -17.17
N LEU A 497 -5.19 -7.69 -16.05
CA LEU A 497 -4.59 -7.79 -14.72
C LEU A 497 -3.81 -9.11 -14.53
N LEU A 498 -4.20 -10.19 -15.20
CA LEU A 498 -3.48 -11.45 -15.23
C LEU A 498 -2.17 -11.34 -16.01
N GLU A 499 -2.19 -10.73 -17.19
CA GLU A 499 -0.99 -10.52 -18.00
C GLU A 499 0.06 -9.72 -17.23
N LEU A 500 -0.37 -8.61 -16.61
CA LEU A 500 0.47 -7.75 -15.78
C LEU A 500 1.06 -8.50 -14.57
N ASP A 501 0.24 -9.32 -13.90
CA ASP A 501 0.67 -10.10 -12.74
C ASP A 501 1.70 -11.17 -13.13
N LEU A 502 1.51 -11.87 -14.24
CA LEU A 502 2.46 -12.86 -14.75
C LEU A 502 3.77 -12.23 -15.23
N GLU A 503 3.70 -11.07 -15.86
CA GLU A 503 4.90 -10.32 -16.27
C GLU A 503 5.72 -9.90 -15.04
N SER A 504 5.05 -9.33 -14.05
CA SER A 504 5.64 -8.90 -12.78
C SER A 504 6.27 -10.06 -11.99
N GLY A 505 5.68 -11.26 -12.01
CA GLY A 505 6.23 -12.44 -11.34
C GLY A 505 7.49 -13.03 -12.02
N ARG A 506 7.55 -12.97 -13.36
CA ARG A 506 8.64 -13.55 -14.16
C ARG A 506 9.88 -12.68 -14.21
N HIS A 507 9.73 -11.38 -14.00
CA HIS A 507 10.82 -10.43 -14.18
C HIS A 507 11.23 -9.81 -12.85
N ALA A 508 12.52 -9.95 -12.52
CA ALA A 508 13.21 -9.06 -11.57
C ALA A 508 13.75 -7.80 -12.28
N ARG A 509 13.32 -7.56 -13.53
CA ARG A 509 14.04 -6.69 -14.48
C ARG A 509 13.80 -5.21 -14.27
N ASP A 510 12.69 -4.88 -13.67
CA ASP A 510 12.53 -3.54 -13.19
C ASP A 510 13.08 -3.57 -11.78
N LEU A 511 14.11 -2.76 -11.56
CA LEU A 511 14.18 -2.02 -10.31
C LEU A 511 12.73 -1.77 -9.89
N PRO A 512 12.36 -2.03 -8.62
CA PRO A 512 11.01 -1.79 -8.11
C PRO A 512 10.50 -0.56 -8.82
N ALA A 513 9.31 -0.68 -9.44
CA ALA A 513 8.70 0.46 -10.10
C ALA A 513 8.93 1.64 -9.16
N ALA A 514 9.39 2.78 -9.70
CA ALA A 514 10.04 3.82 -8.89
C ALA A 514 9.18 4.19 -7.65
N ASP A 515 7.89 3.88 -7.72
CA ASP A 515 6.81 3.86 -6.75
C ASP A 515 6.76 2.78 -5.63
N GLN A 516 7.63 1.76 -5.55
CA GLN A 516 7.36 0.61 -4.65
C GLN A 516 8.46 0.23 -3.66
N ALA A 517 9.72 0.64 -3.88
CA ALA A 517 10.80 0.32 -2.96
C ALA A 517 11.39 1.52 -2.25
N GLY A 518 11.87 1.23 -1.04
CA GLY A 518 12.80 2.05 -0.30
C GLY A 518 14.04 2.44 -1.12
N TYR A 519 14.32 3.73 -1.33
CA TYR A 519 15.53 4.22 -2.00
C TYR A 519 16.83 3.66 -1.39
N ARG A 520 16.88 3.48 -0.06
CA ARG A 520 18.08 2.95 0.62
C ARG A 520 18.27 1.46 0.33
N GLU A 521 17.19 0.72 0.30
CA GLU A 521 17.12 -0.68 -0.04
C GLU A 521 17.48 -0.89 -1.52
N LEU A 522 16.97 -0.02 -2.40
CA LEU A 522 17.33 0.08 -3.81
C LEU A 522 18.84 0.29 -4.02
N LEU A 523 19.44 1.28 -3.36
CA LEU A 523 20.89 1.51 -3.45
C LEU A 523 21.70 0.30 -2.96
N THR A 524 21.23 -0.37 -1.90
CA THR A 524 21.87 -1.57 -1.38
C THR A 524 21.79 -2.72 -2.37
N ARG A 525 20.63 -2.92 -3.01
CA ARG A 525 20.45 -3.90 -4.09
C ARG A 525 21.31 -3.58 -5.30
N LEU A 526 21.33 -2.33 -5.77
CA LEU A 526 22.16 -1.91 -6.90
C LEU A 526 23.64 -2.23 -6.67
N ARG A 527 24.17 -1.94 -5.48
CA ARG A 527 25.56 -2.31 -5.11
C ARG A 527 25.78 -3.82 -5.14
N ALA A 528 24.80 -4.59 -4.69
CA ALA A 528 24.89 -6.04 -4.67
C ALA A 528 24.85 -6.62 -6.11
N VAL A 529 23.97 -6.12 -6.99
CA VAL A 529 23.95 -6.45 -8.42
C VAL A 529 25.26 -6.08 -9.09
N ALA A 530 25.79 -4.86 -8.84
CA ALA A 530 27.07 -4.43 -9.39
C ALA A 530 28.24 -5.28 -8.88
N SER A 531 28.15 -5.83 -7.67
CA SER A 531 29.13 -6.80 -7.16
C SER A 531 29.01 -8.14 -7.88
N GLU A 532 27.80 -8.63 -8.13
CA GLU A 532 27.55 -9.88 -8.85
C GLU A 532 28.01 -9.78 -10.32
N MET A 533 27.74 -8.67 -11.00
CA MET A 533 28.23 -8.41 -12.36
C MET A 533 29.76 -8.44 -12.42
N ARG A 534 30.44 -7.75 -11.48
CA ARG A 534 31.91 -7.82 -11.39
C ARG A 534 32.43 -9.24 -11.16
N GLN A 535 31.72 -10.05 -10.38
CA GLN A 535 32.08 -11.45 -10.18
C GLN A 535 31.90 -12.27 -11.46
N LYS A 536 30.81 -12.05 -12.21
CA LYS A 536 30.56 -12.71 -13.50
C LYS A 536 31.57 -12.30 -14.56
N ASP A 537 31.93 -11.03 -14.63
CA ASP A 537 33.00 -10.53 -15.50
C ASP A 537 34.34 -11.20 -15.18
N GLY A 538 34.64 -11.37 -13.89
CA GLY A 538 35.81 -12.14 -13.44
C GLY A 538 35.78 -13.61 -13.88
N GLN A 539 34.61 -14.27 -13.82
CA GLN A 539 34.43 -15.64 -14.31
C GLN A 539 34.61 -15.74 -15.82
N ILE A 540 34.06 -14.79 -16.59
CA ILE A 540 34.22 -14.73 -18.05
C ILE A 540 35.69 -14.53 -18.39
N ALA A 541 36.36 -13.56 -17.76
CA ALA A 541 37.79 -13.32 -17.97
C ALA A 541 38.65 -14.57 -17.66
N TRP A 542 38.29 -15.32 -16.61
CA TRP A 542 38.95 -16.59 -16.29
C TRP A 542 38.70 -17.68 -17.33
N LEU A 543 37.45 -17.84 -17.79
CA LEU A 543 37.09 -18.79 -18.84
C LEU A 543 37.79 -18.46 -20.16
N GLU A 544 37.80 -17.19 -20.57
CA GLU A 544 38.55 -16.72 -21.72
C GLU A 544 40.05 -16.97 -21.57
N GLY A 545 40.62 -16.71 -20.39
CA GLY A 545 42.02 -17.03 -20.09
C GLY A 545 42.31 -18.52 -20.24
N THR A 546 41.38 -19.37 -19.80
CA THR A 546 41.47 -20.83 -19.90
C THR A 546 41.36 -21.31 -21.35
N LEU A 547 40.44 -20.73 -22.14
CA LEU A 547 40.31 -20.98 -23.58
C LEU A 547 41.59 -20.57 -24.31
N ARG A 548 42.11 -19.36 -24.06
CA ARG A 548 43.40 -18.90 -24.64
C ARG A 548 44.57 -19.78 -24.23
N HIS A 549 44.53 -20.38 -23.04
CA HIS A 549 45.55 -21.35 -22.62
C HIS A 549 45.43 -22.67 -23.39
N ARG A 550 44.21 -23.20 -23.54
CA ARG A 550 43.93 -24.40 -24.33
C ARG A 550 44.29 -24.20 -25.81
N ASP A 551 43.97 -23.06 -26.39
CA ASP A 551 44.36 -22.73 -27.77
C ASP A 551 45.89 -22.73 -27.94
N ARG A 552 46.62 -22.16 -26.99
CA ARG A 552 48.09 -22.19 -27.01
C ARG A 552 48.66 -23.60 -26.81
N TYR A 553 47.96 -24.45 -26.09
CA TYR A 553 48.33 -25.86 -25.91
C TYR A 553 48.06 -26.67 -27.17
N ILE A 554 46.90 -26.48 -27.81
CA ILE A 554 46.54 -27.09 -29.10
C ILE A 554 47.56 -26.70 -30.16
N ARG A 555 47.89 -25.40 -30.31
CA ARG A 555 48.94 -24.96 -31.25
C ARG A 555 50.31 -25.58 -30.97
N ARG A 556 50.64 -25.82 -29.70
CA ARG A 556 51.87 -26.54 -29.34
C ARG A 556 51.81 -28.01 -29.73
N LEU A 557 50.68 -28.67 -29.53
CA LEU A 557 50.47 -30.05 -29.97
C LEU A 557 50.50 -30.15 -31.49
N GLU A 558 49.86 -29.25 -32.23
CA GLU A 558 49.92 -29.16 -33.69
C GLU A 558 51.35 -29.02 -34.19
N LYS A 559 52.13 -28.08 -33.62
CA LYS A 559 53.55 -27.92 -33.97
C LYS A 559 54.38 -29.16 -33.63
N THR A 560 54.03 -29.86 -32.54
CA THR A 560 54.70 -31.10 -32.14
C THR A 560 54.35 -32.23 -33.12
N ILE A 561 53.09 -32.34 -33.53
CA ILE A 561 52.63 -33.27 -34.57
C ILE A 561 53.35 -32.96 -35.87
N GLU A 562 53.37 -31.72 -36.35
CA GLU A 562 54.08 -31.31 -37.57
C GLU A 562 55.59 -31.64 -37.52
N ASN A 563 56.23 -31.46 -36.37
CA ASN A 563 57.60 -31.90 -36.15
C ASN A 563 57.76 -33.43 -36.17
N TYR A 564 56.78 -34.18 -35.65
CA TYR A 564 56.76 -35.64 -35.78
C TYR A 564 56.49 -36.08 -37.22
N GLU A 565 55.64 -35.38 -37.98
CA GLU A 565 55.32 -35.69 -39.38
C GLU A 565 56.49 -35.46 -40.34
N THR A 566 57.41 -34.57 -39.97
CA THR A 566 58.67 -34.32 -40.69
C THR A 566 59.78 -35.31 -40.32
N THR A 567 59.59 -36.16 -39.31
CA THR A 567 60.58 -37.17 -38.91
C THR A 567 60.56 -38.38 -39.85
N LEU A 568 61.73 -38.91 -40.25
CA LEU A 568 61.88 -40.04 -41.19
C LEU A 568 61.08 -41.29 -40.80
N THR A 569 60.90 -41.53 -39.50
CA THR A 569 60.13 -42.65 -38.94
C THR A 569 58.62 -42.51 -39.17
N TYR A 570 58.05 -41.30 -39.11
CA TYR A 570 56.62 -41.10 -39.40
C TYR A 570 56.34 -41.25 -40.89
N ARG A 571 57.19 -40.71 -41.76
CA ARG A 571 57.06 -40.90 -43.22
C ARG A 571 57.11 -42.38 -43.61
N ALA A 572 57.93 -43.20 -42.94
CA ALA A 572 57.97 -44.64 -43.16
C ALA A 572 56.67 -45.33 -42.71
N VAL A 573 56.10 -44.94 -41.56
CA VAL A 573 54.83 -45.50 -41.04
C VAL A 573 53.61 -45.03 -41.85
N ASP A 574 53.59 -43.79 -42.33
CA ASP A 574 52.50 -43.26 -43.17
C ASP A 574 52.51 -43.93 -44.56
N LEU A 575 53.69 -44.22 -45.11
CA LEU A 575 53.83 -45.03 -46.33
C LEU A 575 53.32 -46.47 -46.14
N MET A 576 53.49 -47.05 -44.94
CA MET A 576 52.90 -48.35 -44.58
C MET A 576 51.38 -48.30 -44.33
N ARG A 577 50.82 -47.14 -43.95
CA ARG A 577 49.38 -46.95 -43.67
C ARG A 577 48.57 -46.45 -44.87
N ALA A 578 49.22 -45.95 -45.92
CA ALA A 578 48.60 -45.54 -47.17
C ALA A 578 47.60 -46.55 -47.79
N PRO A 579 47.86 -47.87 -47.84
CA PRO A 579 46.88 -48.82 -48.39
C PRO A 579 45.59 -48.87 -47.56
N ARG A 580 45.69 -48.70 -46.24
CA ARG A 580 44.54 -48.72 -45.33
C ARG A 580 43.69 -47.45 -45.43
N ARG A 581 44.33 -46.29 -45.65
CA ARG A 581 43.65 -44.99 -45.86
C ARG A 581 42.90 -44.92 -47.19
N ILE A 582 43.47 -45.50 -48.24
CA ILE A 582 42.82 -45.64 -49.56
C ILE A 582 41.62 -46.60 -49.46
N ALA A 583 41.74 -47.69 -48.70
CA ALA A 583 40.65 -48.62 -48.45
C ALA A 583 39.50 -47.98 -47.64
N THR A 584 39.79 -47.22 -46.59
CA THR A 584 38.76 -46.52 -45.81
C THR A 584 38.10 -45.39 -46.59
N ASN A 585 38.84 -44.63 -47.40
CA ASN A 585 38.25 -43.56 -48.21
C ASN A 585 37.38 -44.12 -49.36
N ARG A 586 37.77 -45.26 -49.97
CA ARG A 586 36.90 -46.00 -50.91
C ARG A 586 35.69 -46.61 -50.23
N ALA A 587 35.83 -47.14 -49.01
CA ALA A 587 34.71 -47.67 -48.23
C ALA A 587 33.73 -46.57 -47.81
N VAL A 588 34.22 -45.39 -47.42
CA VAL A 588 33.39 -44.22 -47.07
C VAL A 588 32.73 -43.63 -48.32
N SER A 589 33.41 -43.56 -49.48
CA SER A 589 32.77 -43.06 -50.71
C SER A 589 31.74 -44.06 -51.26
N MET A 590 31.99 -45.37 -51.15
CA MET A 590 30.99 -46.40 -51.51
C MET A 590 29.82 -46.42 -50.52
N ALA A 591 30.05 -46.23 -49.21
CA ALA A 591 28.98 -46.09 -48.23
C ALA A 591 28.11 -44.84 -48.51
N LYS A 592 28.73 -43.74 -48.96
CA LYS A 592 28.04 -42.49 -49.31
C LYS A 592 27.22 -42.62 -50.60
N SER A 593 27.72 -43.33 -51.63
CA SER A 593 26.96 -43.56 -52.86
C SER A 593 25.84 -44.61 -52.72
N THR A 594 25.99 -45.57 -51.81
CA THR A 594 24.97 -46.61 -51.54
C THR A 594 23.87 -46.09 -50.60
N ALA A 595 24.19 -45.13 -49.72
CA ALA A 595 23.22 -44.45 -48.87
C ALA A 595 22.24 -43.54 -49.66
N ASP A 596 22.65 -42.99 -50.81
CA ASP A 596 21.80 -42.16 -51.67
C ASP A 596 20.84 -42.99 -52.58
N GLN A 597 21.03 -44.30 -52.71
CA GLN A 597 20.20 -45.15 -53.58
C GLN A 597 19.31 -46.18 -52.83
N VAL A 598 19.46 -46.37 -51.51
CA VAL A 598 18.73 -47.42 -50.76
C VAL A 598 18.15 -46.95 -49.41
N LEU A 599 17.74 -45.69 -49.30
CA LEU A 599 16.99 -45.24 -48.11
C LEU A 599 15.49 -45.10 -48.44
N PRO A 600 14.61 -45.96 -47.88
CA PRO A 600 13.17 -45.76 -47.98
C PRO A 600 12.74 -44.49 -47.21
N PRO A 601 11.67 -43.81 -47.65
CA PRO A 601 11.26 -42.54 -47.06
C PRO A 601 10.91 -42.74 -45.58
N GLY A 602 11.67 -42.09 -44.69
CA GLY A 602 11.46 -42.11 -43.23
C GLY A 602 12.69 -42.46 -42.38
N ALA A 603 13.80 -42.94 -42.95
CA ALA A 603 14.99 -43.28 -42.16
C ALA A 603 15.72 -42.06 -41.55
N MET A 604 15.70 -40.92 -42.25
CA MET A 604 16.32 -39.66 -41.79
C MET A 604 15.61 -39.03 -40.57
N SER A 605 14.32 -39.27 -40.37
CA SER A 605 13.60 -38.78 -39.19
C SER A 605 13.92 -39.59 -37.93
N LYS A 606 14.12 -40.90 -38.06
CA LYS A 606 14.57 -41.76 -36.95
C LYS A 606 16.01 -41.46 -36.52
N ALA A 607 16.91 -41.18 -37.46
CA ALA A 607 18.29 -40.80 -37.14
C ALA A 607 18.37 -39.44 -36.42
N ARG A 608 17.56 -38.45 -36.83
CA ARG A 608 17.44 -37.17 -36.10
C ARG A 608 16.85 -37.33 -34.70
N ASN A 609 15.85 -38.19 -34.52
CA ASN A 609 15.27 -38.46 -33.19
C ASN A 609 16.23 -39.23 -32.28
N LEU A 610 17.14 -40.05 -32.82
CA LEU A 610 18.13 -40.77 -32.05
C LEU A 610 19.32 -39.88 -31.65
N ALA A 611 19.73 -38.95 -32.52
CA ALA A 611 20.71 -37.91 -32.18
C ALA A 611 20.18 -36.92 -31.13
N LYS A 612 18.87 -36.62 -31.14
CA LYS A 612 18.23 -35.78 -30.12
C LYS A 612 18.14 -36.46 -28.74
N ARG A 613 18.11 -37.80 -28.70
CA ARG A 613 18.12 -38.59 -27.45
C ARG A 613 19.51 -38.85 -26.86
N LEU A 614 20.57 -38.57 -27.61
CA LEU A 614 21.97 -38.72 -27.18
C LEU A 614 22.64 -37.38 -26.88
N GLY A 615 21.90 -36.27 -27.02
CA GLY A 615 22.32 -34.90 -26.73
C GLY A 615 21.68 -34.28 -25.48
N ASP A 616 20.82 -35.04 -24.78
CA ASP A 616 20.53 -34.88 -23.36
C ASP A 616 21.38 -35.92 -22.60
#